data_AF-A0A3N1Y2E4-F1
#
_entry.id   AF-A0A3N1Y2E4-F1
#
_cell.length_a   1.000
_cell.length_b   1.000
_cell.length_c   1.000
_cell.angle_alpha   90.00
_cell.angle_beta   90.00
_cell.angle_gamma   90.00
#
_symmetry.space_group_name_H-M   'P 1'
#
loop_
_entity.id
_entity.type
_entity.pdbx_description
1 polymer ?
#
loop_
_entity_poly.entity_id
_entity_poly.type
_entity_poly.pdbx_seq_one_letter_code
_entity_poly.pdbx_strand_id
1 'polypeptide(L)'
;MANDEAEFGTELRGYRRDDVDRALNDLRRELIKSNTDRADAAKEIRLLQSRVSELQGELDEAGTPTYSGLGTRLESTLRVAEEQSTRLISQADIDAQRLRASSRAEADRTVREAQEEARDTLEDARTRSTNELTRARAEAADTVERARAEAGLLTQDARNEAAAIRGAAVTEAAEVRSVAIRETNALRAQVEHEVAELREIAQRESADSRTAAADLDRETEHRRSVFEADHARRVADLDHEEATRREALEREVTEGRAAWHRERDEQQQAHALAIETGRAELQAEVDRRRAEIDGEFEDRRRVVDEELAAARAEWDRELASARTALAQEAEAVRAQLRVDEEQTRIENERLVQETADRIARELEEHDTRIARERAEAEAAAERADREHENALAARREREHAEVDTEIADRRSAELDALEAERTALRQEIDTARADLAKERDEARAEVARERDEARTTLESELASRRDDAEQDYLQKHHETVTETQKYLDEANLQLAEATRRATEARERAERLQQEADDLERTSTAEAQEHARTIVADAQDRVHRMVSDAEERTAAITAEAEDRLSAIRTEREAVAGYLENLRGVLTHATGLLGTAPGGASETTDDEDAAGR
;
A
#
# COMPACT_ATOMS: atom_id res chain seq x y z
N MET A 1 21.50 30.46 -165.11
CA MET A 1 21.25 31.40 -166.23
C MET A 1 20.52 32.62 -165.68
N ALA A 2 20.73 33.79 -166.31
CA ALA A 2 20.62 35.18 -165.82
C ALA A 2 21.89 35.65 -165.09
N ASN A 3 22.62 36.68 -165.51
CA ASN A 3 22.27 37.79 -166.41
C ASN A 3 23.06 37.74 -167.72
N ASP A 4 22.36 37.63 -168.85
CA ASP A 4 22.75 38.44 -169.99
C ASP A 4 21.99 39.75 -169.85
N GLU A 5 22.67 40.83 -169.48
CA GLU A 5 22.24 42.14 -169.96
C GLU A 5 22.64 42.20 -171.44
N ALA A 6 21.88 41.48 -172.27
CA ALA A 6 21.90 41.69 -173.71
C ALA A 6 21.29 43.08 -173.95
N GLU A 7 22.13 44.10 -173.92
CA GLU A 7 21.82 45.45 -174.37
C GLU A 7 21.29 45.37 -175.81
N PHE A 8 19.97 45.41 -175.95
CA PHE A 8 19.36 45.66 -177.24
C PHE A 8 19.75 47.08 -177.65
N GLY A 9 20.37 47.28 -178.82
CA GLY A 9 20.59 48.65 -179.32
C GLY A 9 19.24 49.38 -179.47
N THR A 10 19.20 50.72 -179.42
CA THR A 10 17.94 51.49 -179.48
C THR A 10 17.78 52.27 -180.79
N GLU A 11 16.55 52.39 -181.29
CA GLU A 11 16.17 53.32 -182.37
C GLU A 11 15.09 54.28 -181.84
N LEU A 12 14.79 55.35 -182.59
CA LEU A 12 14.15 56.60 -182.12
C LEU A 12 12.76 56.48 -181.47
N ARG A 13 12.27 55.26 -181.21
CA ARG A 13 11.09 55.01 -180.36
C ARG A 13 11.02 53.59 -179.74
N GLY A 14 12.14 52.86 -179.63
CA GLY A 14 12.15 51.51 -179.03
C GLY A 14 13.48 50.77 -179.18
N TYR A 15 13.49 49.49 -178.82
CA TYR A 15 14.65 48.61 -179.03
C TYR A 15 14.79 48.21 -180.51
N ARG A 16 16.02 48.00 -180.98
CA ARG A 16 16.36 47.56 -182.34
C ARG A 16 15.74 46.20 -182.58
N ARG A 17 14.83 46.15 -183.56
CA ARG A 17 14.08 44.93 -183.88
C ARG A 17 15.01 43.76 -184.19
N ASP A 18 16.10 43.99 -184.92
CA ASP A 18 17.04 42.92 -185.28
C ASP A 18 17.81 42.35 -184.07
N ASP A 19 18.14 43.17 -183.08
CA ASP A 19 18.84 42.72 -181.86
C ASP A 19 17.87 41.99 -180.92
N VAL A 20 16.62 42.47 -180.82
CA VAL A 20 15.54 41.79 -180.09
C VAL A 20 15.15 40.48 -180.77
N ASP A 21 15.03 40.46 -182.11
CA ASP A 21 14.72 39.25 -182.88
C ASP A 21 15.86 38.23 -182.76
N ARG A 22 17.12 38.67 -182.70
CA ARG A 22 18.27 37.77 -182.48
C ARG A 22 18.22 37.18 -181.06
N ALA A 23 18.03 38.00 -180.04
CA ALA A 23 17.87 37.51 -178.67
C ALA A 23 16.63 36.64 -178.47
N LEU A 24 15.50 36.94 -179.13
CA LEU A 24 14.30 36.11 -179.12
C LEU A 24 14.54 34.78 -179.85
N ASN A 25 15.33 34.77 -180.93
CA ASN A 25 15.72 33.54 -181.62
C ASN A 25 16.73 32.72 -180.82
N ASP A 26 17.60 33.37 -180.05
CA ASP A 26 18.55 32.69 -179.18
C ASP A 26 17.84 32.15 -177.94
N LEU A 27 16.94 32.91 -177.29
CA LEU A 27 16.02 32.40 -176.27
C LEU A 27 15.11 31.29 -176.80
N ARG A 28 14.62 31.38 -178.05
CA ARG A 28 13.86 30.28 -178.68
C ARG A 28 14.74 29.06 -178.91
N ARG A 29 16.00 29.23 -179.34
CA ARG A 29 16.95 28.13 -179.50
C ARG A 29 17.32 27.53 -178.16
N GLU A 30 17.53 28.32 -177.12
CA GLU A 30 17.75 27.86 -175.75
C GLU A 30 16.52 27.17 -175.18
N LEU A 31 15.31 27.66 -175.48
CA LEU A 31 14.06 27.01 -175.06
C LEU A 31 13.84 25.70 -175.82
N ILE A 32 14.14 25.65 -177.12
CA ILE A 32 14.09 24.41 -177.90
C ILE A 32 15.14 23.44 -177.36
N LYS A 33 16.37 23.90 -177.13
CA LYS A 33 17.45 23.08 -176.56
C LYS A 33 17.10 22.58 -175.17
N SER A 34 16.59 23.44 -174.30
CA SER A 34 16.12 23.04 -172.97
C SER A 34 14.94 22.08 -173.06
N ASN A 35 14.02 22.24 -174.01
CA ASN A 35 12.94 21.29 -174.24
C ASN A 35 13.43 19.95 -174.80
N THR A 36 14.44 19.95 -175.69
CA THR A 36 15.04 18.70 -176.18
C THR A 36 15.85 18.02 -175.08
N ASP A 37 16.65 18.75 -174.31
CA ASP A 37 17.41 18.23 -173.17
C ASP A 37 16.44 17.69 -172.10
N ARG A 38 15.31 18.38 -171.87
CA ARG A 38 14.25 17.92 -170.96
C ARG A 38 13.50 16.71 -171.51
N ALA A 39 13.31 16.61 -172.83
CA ALA A 39 12.71 15.44 -173.46
C ALA A 39 13.65 14.23 -173.43
N ASP A 40 14.95 14.44 -173.62
CA ASP A 40 15.96 13.38 -173.56
C ASP A 40 16.23 12.95 -172.12
N ALA A 41 16.29 13.87 -171.16
CA ALA A 41 16.28 13.55 -169.73
C ALA A 41 14.99 12.82 -169.33
N ALA A 42 13.83 13.17 -169.89
CA ALA A 42 12.60 12.42 -169.65
C ALA A 42 12.63 11.02 -170.25
N LYS A 43 13.29 10.82 -171.41
CA LYS A 43 13.52 9.47 -171.98
C LYS A 43 14.50 8.67 -171.12
N GLU A 44 15.58 9.30 -170.66
CA GLU A 44 16.58 8.67 -169.79
C GLU A 44 16.00 8.33 -168.42
N ILE A 45 15.18 9.21 -167.84
CA ILE A 45 14.40 8.91 -166.63
C ILE A 45 13.46 7.75 -166.89
N ARG A 46 12.77 7.69 -168.03
CA ARG A 46 11.91 6.53 -168.35
C ARG A 46 12.71 5.25 -168.54
N LEU A 47 13.90 5.32 -169.14
CA LEU A 47 14.78 4.17 -169.34
C LEU A 47 15.36 3.70 -168.00
N LEU A 48 15.77 4.62 -167.14
CA LEU A 48 16.22 4.34 -165.79
C LEU A 48 15.07 3.82 -164.92
N GLN A 49 13.85 4.33 -165.09
CA GLN A 49 12.67 3.81 -164.42
C GLN A 49 12.31 2.42 -164.92
N SER A 50 12.41 2.14 -166.22
CA SER A 50 12.22 0.78 -166.73
C SER A 50 13.32 -0.14 -166.24
N ARG A 51 14.58 0.33 -166.17
CA ARG A 51 15.71 -0.45 -165.67
C ARG A 51 15.63 -0.68 -164.17
N VAL A 52 15.16 0.29 -163.39
CA VAL A 52 14.87 0.12 -161.96
C VAL A 52 13.69 -0.83 -161.78
N SER A 53 12.65 -0.74 -162.60
CA SER A 53 11.54 -1.71 -162.56
C SER A 53 11.98 -3.12 -162.98
N GLU A 54 12.87 -3.26 -163.97
CA GLU A 54 13.46 -4.55 -164.35
C GLU A 54 14.36 -5.08 -163.23
N LEU A 55 15.25 -4.27 -162.68
CA LEU A 55 16.14 -4.66 -161.57
C LEU A 55 15.37 -4.92 -160.27
N GLN A 56 14.27 -4.22 -160.01
CA GLN A 56 13.36 -4.51 -158.89
C GLN A 56 12.58 -5.80 -159.15
N GLY A 57 12.15 -6.06 -160.38
CA GLY A 57 11.58 -7.35 -160.77
C GLY A 57 12.58 -8.49 -160.57
N GLU A 58 13.82 -8.33 -161.04
CA GLU A 58 14.91 -9.31 -160.85
C GLU A 58 15.26 -9.49 -159.35
N LEU A 59 15.19 -8.43 -158.54
CA LEU A 59 15.47 -8.49 -157.09
C LEU A 59 14.32 -9.12 -156.29
N ASP A 60 13.06 -8.85 -156.64
CA ASP A 60 11.89 -9.51 -156.06
C ASP A 60 11.83 -11.00 -156.46
N GLU A 61 12.31 -11.33 -157.67
CA GLU A 61 12.41 -12.71 -158.18
C GLU A 61 13.60 -13.48 -157.55
N ALA A 62 14.66 -12.79 -157.09
CA ALA A 62 15.82 -13.40 -156.43
C ALA A 62 15.81 -13.35 -154.89
N GLY A 63 15.13 -12.37 -154.27
CA GLY A 63 15.20 -12.05 -152.83
C GLY A 63 14.03 -12.54 -151.98
N THR A 64 12.94 -12.95 -152.63
CA THR A 64 11.89 -13.75 -152.00
C THR A 64 11.81 -15.07 -152.74
N PRO A 65 11.97 -16.24 -152.09
CA PRO A 65 11.63 -17.51 -152.72
C PRO A 65 10.11 -17.56 -152.84
N THR A 66 9.58 -16.79 -153.79
CA THR A 66 8.17 -16.82 -154.17
C THR A 66 8.06 -17.95 -155.19
N TYR A 67 7.19 -18.89 -154.88
CA TYR A 67 6.98 -20.13 -155.63
C TYR A 67 6.29 -19.90 -157.00
N SER A 68 6.59 -18.80 -157.69
CA SER A 68 5.98 -18.41 -158.97
C SER A 68 6.36 -19.36 -160.12
N GLY A 69 7.50 -20.06 -160.01
CA GLY A 69 7.90 -21.13 -160.93
C GLY A 69 7.32 -22.52 -160.60
N LEU A 70 6.60 -22.66 -159.48
CA LEU A 70 6.07 -23.91 -158.95
C LEU A 70 4.55 -23.89 -159.06
N GLY A 71 4.06 -24.11 -160.29
CA GLY A 71 2.68 -23.89 -160.76
C GLY A 71 1.61 -23.76 -159.66
N THR A 72 0.94 -22.59 -159.62
CA THR A 72 -0.15 -22.07 -158.76
C THR A 72 -0.74 -22.95 -157.65
N ARG A 73 -0.91 -24.25 -157.87
CA ARG A 73 -1.32 -25.24 -156.88
C ARG A 73 -0.26 -25.48 -155.80
N LEU A 74 1.02 -25.60 -156.15
CA LEU A 74 2.13 -25.87 -155.21
C LEU A 74 2.47 -24.66 -154.33
N GLU A 75 2.50 -23.46 -154.93
CA GLU A 75 2.63 -22.18 -154.20
C GLU A 75 1.50 -21.98 -153.18
N SER A 76 0.24 -22.22 -153.57
CA SER A 76 -0.88 -22.08 -152.63
C SER A 76 -0.79 -23.06 -151.46
N THR A 77 -0.32 -24.30 -151.68
CA THR A 77 -0.15 -25.29 -150.60
C THR A 77 0.97 -24.92 -149.63
N LEU A 78 2.07 -24.36 -150.11
CA LEU A 78 3.20 -23.97 -149.24
C LEU A 78 2.92 -22.69 -148.46
N ARG A 79 2.26 -21.71 -149.07
CA ARG A 79 1.80 -20.51 -148.37
C ARG A 79 0.79 -20.86 -147.26
N VAL A 80 -0.15 -21.76 -147.57
CA VAL A 80 -1.11 -22.25 -146.57
C VAL A 80 -0.40 -23.06 -145.48
N ALA A 81 0.58 -23.91 -145.81
CA ALA A 81 1.36 -24.65 -144.82
C ALA A 81 2.23 -23.76 -143.93
N GLU A 82 2.81 -22.68 -144.48
CA GLU A 82 3.62 -21.71 -143.75
C GLU A 82 2.78 -20.81 -142.83
N GLU A 83 1.61 -20.34 -143.31
CA GLU A 83 0.64 -19.64 -142.48
C GLU A 83 0.10 -20.55 -141.36
N GLN A 84 -0.19 -21.82 -141.69
CA GLN A 84 -0.62 -22.82 -140.71
C GLN A 84 0.46 -23.14 -139.69
N SER A 85 1.74 -23.25 -140.08
CA SER A 85 2.84 -23.51 -139.14
C SER A 85 3.15 -22.29 -138.27
N THR A 86 3.19 -21.08 -138.83
CA THR A 86 3.38 -19.86 -138.03
C THR A 86 2.27 -19.73 -137.00
N ARG A 87 1.02 -20.07 -137.39
CA ARG A 87 -0.10 -20.16 -136.46
C ARG A 87 0.12 -21.26 -135.42
N LEU A 88 0.51 -22.48 -135.79
CA LEU A 88 0.77 -23.59 -134.86
C LEU A 88 1.92 -23.30 -133.88
N ILE A 89 3.01 -22.70 -134.34
CA ILE A 89 4.16 -22.29 -133.52
C ILE A 89 3.74 -21.19 -132.54
N SER A 90 3.03 -20.16 -133.03
CA SER A 90 2.51 -19.10 -132.15
C SER A 90 1.53 -19.64 -131.12
N GLN A 91 0.71 -20.62 -131.50
CA GLN A 91 -0.23 -21.29 -130.60
C GLN A 91 0.51 -22.15 -129.57
N ALA A 92 1.53 -22.91 -129.98
CA ALA A 92 2.39 -23.69 -129.09
C ALA A 92 3.17 -22.79 -128.11
N ASP A 93 3.68 -21.63 -128.56
CA ASP A 93 4.35 -20.67 -127.68
C ASP A 93 3.38 -19.99 -126.69
N ILE A 94 2.16 -19.66 -127.15
CA ILE A 94 1.08 -19.15 -126.28
C ILE A 94 0.69 -20.21 -125.25
N ASP A 95 0.55 -21.47 -125.67
CA ASP A 95 0.18 -22.58 -124.78
C ASP A 95 1.32 -22.89 -123.79
N ALA A 96 2.59 -22.81 -124.20
CA ALA A 96 3.75 -22.92 -123.32
C ALA A 96 3.82 -21.77 -122.30
N GLN A 97 3.57 -20.53 -122.72
CA GLN A 97 3.50 -19.39 -121.81
C GLN A 97 2.33 -19.50 -120.83
N ARG A 98 1.16 -19.93 -121.32
CA ARG A 98 -0.03 -20.16 -120.51
C ARG A 98 0.23 -21.26 -119.48
N LEU A 99 0.81 -22.38 -119.89
CA LEU A 99 1.16 -23.50 -119.02
C LEU A 99 2.14 -23.06 -117.92
N ARG A 100 3.20 -22.31 -118.27
CA ARG A 100 4.14 -21.75 -117.27
C ARG A 100 3.44 -20.83 -116.28
N ALA A 101 2.60 -19.92 -116.77
CA ALA A 101 1.90 -18.98 -115.93
C ALA A 101 0.89 -19.69 -115.01
N SER A 102 0.13 -20.66 -115.53
CA SER A 102 -0.83 -21.42 -114.73
C SER A 102 -0.15 -22.31 -113.69
N SER A 103 0.89 -23.06 -114.06
CA SER A 103 1.60 -23.95 -113.13
C SER A 103 2.36 -23.18 -112.04
N ARG A 104 2.96 -22.01 -112.37
CA ARG A 104 3.52 -21.11 -111.35
C ARG A 104 2.46 -20.55 -110.43
N ALA A 105 1.33 -20.09 -110.97
CA ALA A 105 0.25 -19.56 -110.17
C ALA A 105 -0.38 -20.64 -109.25
N GLU A 106 -0.43 -21.89 -109.71
CA GLU A 106 -0.90 -23.04 -108.93
C GLU A 106 0.11 -23.39 -107.83
N ALA A 107 1.40 -23.50 -108.15
CA ALA A 107 2.46 -23.72 -107.16
C ALA A 107 2.48 -22.62 -106.09
N ASP A 108 2.46 -21.34 -106.49
CA ASP A 108 2.41 -20.21 -105.57
C ASP A 108 1.15 -20.23 -104.70
N ARG A 109 0.02 -20.74 -105.24
CA ARG A 109 -1.23 -20.89 -104.48
C ARG A 109 -1.09 -21.97 -103.43
N THR A 110 -0.60 -23.16 -103.80
CA THR A 110 -0.39 -24.27 -102.86
C THR A 110 0.56 -23.90 -101.73
N VAL A 111 1.66 -23.20 -102.03
CA VAL A 111 2.60 -22.71 -101.00
C VAL A 111 1.93 -21.69 -100.09
N ARG A 112 1.18 -20.73 -100.64
CA ARG A 112 0.49 -19.70 -99.84
C ARG A 112 -0.57 -20.31 -98.93
N GLU A 113 -1.41 -21.19 -99.45
CA GLU A 113 -2.44 -21.90 -98.67
C GLU A 113 -1.80 -22.71 -97.53
N ALA A 114 -0.73 -23.46 -97.81
CA ALA A 114 -0.02 -24.22 -96.78
C ALA A 114 0.66 -23.32 -95.74
N GLN A 115 1.21 -22.17 -96.14
CA GLN A 115 1.82 -21.19 -95.22
C GLN A 115 0.79 -20.50 -94.34
N GLU A 116 -0.39 -20.19 -94.87
CA GLU A 116 -1.52 -19.61 -94.11
C GLU A 116 -2.03 -20.63 -93.09
N GLU A 117 -2.34 -21.85 -93.52
CA GLU A 117 -2.81 -22.91 -92.62
C GLU A 117 -1.76 -23.27 -91.55
N ALA A 118 -0.47 -23.22 -91.90
CA ALA A 118 0.64 -23.37 -90.96
C ALA A 118 0.69 -22.24 -89.90
N ARG A 119 0.53 -20.98 -90.32
CA ARG A 119 0.49 -19.84 -89.41
C ARG A 119 -0.69 -19.95 -88.45
N ASP A 120 -1.87 -20.26 -88.97
CA ASP A 120 -3.09 -20.43 -88.18
C ASP A 120 -2.92 -21.57 -87.17
N THR A 121 -2.37 -22.71 -87.58
CA THR A 121 -2.11 -23.86 -86.69
C THR A 121 -1.15 -23.49 -85.54
N LEU A 122 -0.08 -22.73 -85.83
CA LEU A 122 0.87 -22.28 -84.80
C LEU A 122 0.26 -21.23 -83.87
N GLU A 123 -0.53 -20.30 -84.39
CA GLU A 123 -1.22 -19.28 -83.60
C GLU A 123 -2.26 -19.91 -82.66
N ASP A 124 -3.03 -20.87 -83.17
CA ASP A 124 -3.97 -21.67 -82.40
C ASP A 124 -3.27 -22.42 -81.26
N ALA A 125 -2.16 -23.10 -81.57
CA ALA A 125 -1.40 -23.87 -80.58
C ALA A 125 -0.78 -22.96 -79.52
N ARG A 126 -0.24 -21.80 -79.91
CA ARG A 126 0.26 -20.78 -78.98
C ARG A 126 -0.84 -20.25 -78.08
N THR A 127 -2.00 -19.92 -78.64
CA THR A 127 -3.15 -19.41 -77.89
C THR A 127 -3.66 -20.44 -76.87
N ARG A 128 -3.80 -21.71 -77.28
CA ARG A 128 -4.17 -22.81 -76.38
C ARG A 128 -3.13 -22.98 -75.26
N SER A 129 -1.84 -23.00 -75.61
CA SER A 129 -0.74 -23.08 -74.65
C SER A 129 -0.76 -21.93 -73.62
N THR A 130 -0.95 -20.69 -74.07
CA THR A 130 -1.03 -19.52 -73.17
C THR A 130 -2.27 -19.57 -72.28
N ASN A 131 -3.40 -20.04 -72.80
CA ASN A 131 -4.63 -20.16 -72.03
C ASN A 131 -4.50 -21.24 -70.95
N GLU A 132 -3.93 -22.41 -71.27
CA GLU A 132 -3.67 -23.46 -70.27
C GLU A 132 -2.71 -23.00 -69.18
N LEU A 133 -1.62 -22.32 -69.54
CA LEU A 133 -0.69 -21.75 -68.56
C LEU A 133 -1.35 -20.70 -67.66
N THR A 134 -2.20 -19.85 -68.24
CA THR A 134 -2.90 -18.81 -67.48
C THR A 134 -3.93 -19.44 -66.53
N ARG A 135 -4.66 -20.45 -67.00
CA ARG A 135 -5.63 -21.20 -66.20
C ARG A 135 -4.95 -21.93 -65.03
N ALA A 136 -3.89 -22.70 -65.30
CA ALA A 136 -3.15 -23.42 -64.27
C ALA A 136 -2.54 -22.48 -63.22
N ARG A 137 -1.99 -21.33 -63.64
CA ARG A 137 -1.48 -20.30 -62.72
C ARG A 137 -2.59 -19.70 -61.85
N ALA A 138 -3.76 -19.43 -62.42
CA ALA A 138 -4.89 -18.89 -61.69
C ALA A 138 -5.44 -19.90 -60.66
N GLU A 139 -5.60 -21.17 -61.06
CA GLU A 139 -6.03 -22.26 -60.17
C GLU A 139 -5.02 -22.49 -59.04
N ALA A 140 -3.72 -22.50 -59.35
CA ALA A 140 -2.68 -22.64 -58.33
C ALA A 140 -2.66 -21.45 -57.36
N ALA A 141 -2.77 -20.21 -57.87
CA ALA A 141 -2.84 -19.01 -57.03
C ALA A 141 -4.05 -19.05 -56.08
N ASP A 142 -5.23 -19.48 -56.55
CA ASP A 142 -6.43 -19.63 -55.71
C ASP A 142 -6.21 -20.68 -54.60
N THR A 143 -5.59 -21.82 -54.93
CA THR A 143 -5.30 -22.87 -53.93
C THR A 143 -4.34 -22.37 -52.84
N VAL A 144 -3.31 -21.62 -53.23
CA VAL A 144 -2.35 -21.01 -52.31
C VAL A 144 -3.00 -19.92 -51.47
N GLU A 145 -3.86 -19.08 -52.05
CA GLU A 145 -4.60 -18.05 -51.31
C GLU A 145 -5.52 -18.68 -50.26
N ARG A 146 -6.30 -19.70 -50.64
CA ARG A 146 -7.14 -20.46 -49.71
C ARG A 146 -6.34 -21.09 -48.58
N ALA A 147 -5.22 -21.75 -48.91
CA ALA A 147 -4.36 -22.36 -47.90
C ALA A 147 -3.77 -21.30 -46.96
N ARG A 148 -3.31 -20.16 -47.49
CA ARG A 148 -2.81 -19.05 -46.65
C ARG A 148 -3.90 -18.47 -45.75
N ALA A 149 -5.13 -18.33 -46.23
CA ALA A 149 -6.25 -17.87 -45.44
C ALA A 149 -6.61 -18.86 -44.31
N GLU A 150 -6.67 -20.16 -44.62
CA GLU A 150 -6.94 -21.22 -43.64
C GLU A 150 -5.83 -21.32 -42.58
N ALA A 151 -4.57 -21.31 -43.01
CA ALA A 151 -3.41 -21.24 -42.12
C ALA A 151 -3.45 -19.98 -41.23
N GLY A 152 -3.81 -18.83 -41.80
CA GLY A 152 -3.99 -17.57 -41.07
C GLY A 152 -5.04 -17.69 -39.97
N LEU A 153 -6.24 -18.15 -40.31
CA LEU A 153 -7.34 -18.38 -39.35
C LEU A 153 -6.94 -19.34 -38.24
N LEU A 154 -6.36 -20.49 -38.60
CA LEU A 154 -5.97 -21.52 -37.63
C LEU A 154 -4.92 -21.00 -36.63
N THR A 155 -3.96 -20.19 -37.07
CA THR A 155 -3.01 -19.56 -36.15
C THR A 155 -3.60 -18.38 -35.37
N GLN A 156 -4.58 -17.67 -35.92
CA GLN A 156 -5.26 -16.57 -35.22
C GLN A 156 -6.17 -17.11 -34.12
N ASP A 157 -6.97 -18.14 -34.41
CA ASP A 157 -7.86 -18.78 -33.45
C ASP A 157 -7.06 -19.35 -32.28
N ALA A 158 -5.99 -20.08 -32.54
CA ALA A 158 -5.15 -20.62 -31.48
C ALA A 158 -4.42 -19.53 -30.67
N ARG A 159 -4.06 -18.40 -31.29
CA ARG A 159 -3.51 -17.23 -30.56
C ARG A 159 -4.57 -16.57 -29.67
N ASN A 160 -5.80 -16.43 -30.17
CA ASN A 160 -6.91 -15.84 -29.44
C ASN A 160 -7.33 -16.72 -28.26
N GLU A 161 -7.42 -18.04 -28.46
CA GLU A 161 -7.70 -19.01 -27.40
C GLU A 161 -6.62 -18.97 -26.32
N ALA A 162 -5.33 -18.97 -26.70
CA ALA A 162 -4.23 -18.84 -25.75
C ALA A 162 -4.23 -17.49 -25.01
N ALA A 163 -4.65 -16.40 -25.66
CA ALA A 163 -4.80 -15.10 -25.01
C ALA A 163 -5.98 -15.07 -24.04
N ALA A 164 -7.11 -15.68 -24.39
CA ALA A 164 -8.29 -15.80 -23.53
C ALA A 164 -7.99 -16.63 -22.27
N ILE A 165 -7.33 -17.78 -22.43
CA ILE A 165 -6.94 -18.65 -21.30
C ILE A 165 -5.94 -17.92 -20.39
N ARG A 166 -4.95 -17.21 -20.95
CA ARG A 166 -4.06 -16.36 -20.13
C ARG A 166 -4.81 -15.27 -19.38
N GLY A 167 -5.76 -14.61 -20.04
CA GLY A 167 -6.57 -13.56 -19.42
C GLY A 167 -7.37 -14.12 -18.24
N ALA A 168 -8.07 -15.24 -18.43
CA ALA A 168 -8.85 -15.93 -17.41
C ALA A 168 -7.99 -16.37 -16.22
N ALA A 169 -6.83 -16.98 -16.49
CA ALA A 169 -5.87 -17.39 -15.46
C ALA A 169 -5.39 -16.21 -14.58
N VAL A 170 -5.13 -15.05 -15.19
CA VAL A 170 -4.70 -13.85 -14.45
C VAL A 170 -5.84 -13.29 -13.61
N THR A 171 -7.06 -13.23 -14.13
CA THR A 171 -8.22 -12.75 -13.37
C THR A 171 -8.55 -13.66 -12.20
N GLU A 172 -8.55 -14.98 -12.42
CA GLU A 172 -8.83 -15.96 -11.38
C GLU A 172 -7.76 -15.92 -10.27
N ALA A 173 -6.47 -15.87 -10.65
CA ALA A 173 -5.39 -15.72 -9.67
C ALA A 173 -5.52 -14.41 -8.85
N ALA A 174 -5.96 -13.32 -9.47
CA ALA A 174 -6.21 -12.06 -8.78
C ALA A 174 -7.42 -12.13 -7.83
N GLU A 175 -8.50 -12.79 -8.24
CA GLU A 175 -9.70 -13.00 -7.42
C GLU A 175 -9.41 -13.86 -6.20
N VAL A 176 -8.76 -15.02 -6.37
CA VAL A 176 -8.39 -15.91 -5.25
C VAL A 176 -7.48 -15.17 -4.27
N ARG A 177 -6.47 -14.42 -4.76
CA ARG A 177 -5.61 -13.59 -3.90
C ARG A 177 -6.39 -12.51 -3.16
N SER A 178 -7.36 -11.88 -3.80
CA SER A 178 -8.19 -10.83 -3.17
C SER A 178 -9.11 -11.41 -2.09
N VAL A 179 -9.72 -12.57 -2.35
CA VAL A 179 -10.52 -13.30 -1.35
C VAL A 179 -9.66 -13.69 -0.15
N ALA A 180 -8.50 -14.30 -0.39
CA ALA A 180 -7.51 -14.65 0.64
C ALA A 180 -7.14 -13.46 1.55
N ILE A 181 -6.84 -12.30 0.96
CA ILE A 181 -6.49 -11.09 1.72
C ILE A 181 -7.68 -10.58 2.54
N ARG A 182 -8.90 -10.64 2.00
CA ARG A 182 -10.10 -10.20 2.73
C ARG A 182 -10.42 -11.11 3.91
N GLU A 183 -10.35 -12.43 3.72
CA GLU A 183 -10.62 -13.40 4.79
C GLU A 183 -9.58 -13.31 5.91
N THR A 184 -8.29 -13.20 5.58
CA THR A 184 -7.22 -13.03 6.57
C THR A 184 -7.35 -11.72 7.36
N ASN A 185 -7.72 -10.62 6.70
CA ASN A 185 -7.99 -9.35 7.39
C ASN A 185 -9.24 -9.42 8.29
N ALA A 186 -10.28 -10.14 7.86
CA ALA A 186 -11.50 -10.32 8.66
C ALA A 186 -11.23 -11.14 9.93
N LEU A 187 -10.50 -12.25 9.82
CA LEU A 187 -10.07 -13.05 10.98
C LEU A 187 -9.24 -12.23 11.95
N ARG A 188 -8.27 -11.46 11.44
CA ARG A 188 -7.44 -10.58 12.27
C ARG A 188 -8.30 -9.54 13.02
N ALA A 189 -9.25 -8.91 12.33
CA ALA A 189 -10.14 -7.93 12.95
C ALA A 189 -11.03 -8.55 14.04
N GLN A 190 -11.52 -9.79 13.82
CA GLN A 190 -12.29 -10.52 14.82
C GLN A 190 -11.46 -10.81 16.08
N VAL A 191 -10.23 -11.29 15.92
CA VAL A 191 -9.32 -11.58 17.06
C VAL A 191 -8.95 -10.30 17.81
N GLU A 192 -8.68 -9.22 17.09
CA GLU A 192 -8.41 -7.90 17.71
C GLU A 192 -9.62 -7.42 18.53
N HIS A 193 -10.84 -7.68 18.07
CA HIS A 193 -12.07 -7.34 18.79
C HIS A 193 -12.25 -8.21 20.06
N GLU A 194 -12.14 -9.53 19.97
CA GLU A 194 -12.28 -10.43 21.12
C GLU A 194 -11.23 -10.13 22.21
N VAL A 195 -9.99 -9.84 21.81
CA VAL A 195 -8.92 -9.43 22.74
C VAL A 195 -9.23 -8.07 23.38
N ALA A 196 -9.85 -7.13 22.65
CA ALA A 196 -10.27 -5.85 23.21
C ALA A 196 -11.41 -6.00 24.22
N GLU A 197 -12.40 -6.86 23.93
CA GLU A 197 -13.51 -7.17 24.84
C GLU A 197 -13.02 -7.79 26.16
N LEU A 198 -12.14 -8.80 26.10
CA LEU A 198 -11.56 -9.43 27.29
C LEU A 198 -10.79 -8.43 28.15
N ARG A 199 -10.02 -7.52 27.52
CA ARG A 199 -9.30 -6.46 28.23
C ARG A 199 -10.25 -5.46 28.88
N GLU A 200 -11.35 -5.11 28.23
CA GLU A 200 -12.34 -4.20 28.78
C GLU A 200 -13.03 -4.81 30.01
N ILE A 201 -13.42 -6.09 29.94
CA ILE A 201 -14.01 -6.82 31.07
C ILE A 201 -13.05 -6.81 32.26
N ALA A 202 -11.79 -7.21 32.06
CA ALA A 202 -10.82 -7.21 33.15
C ALA A 202 -10.47 -5.82 33.69
N GLN A 203 -10.49 -4.79 32.84
CA GLN A 203 -10.29 -3.42 33.29
C GLN A 203 -11.45 -2.95 34.18
N ARG A 204 -12.69 -3.34 33.86
CA ARG A 204 -13.86 -3.07 34.71
C ARG A 204 -13.75 -3.82 36.03
N GLU A 205 -13.48 -5.11 36.02
CA GLU A 205 -13.31 -5.90 37.25
C GLU A 205 -12.20 -5.34 38.14
N SER A 206 -11.04 -4.98 37.57
CA SER A 206 -9.98 -4.34 38.35
C SER A 206 -10.38 -2.98 38.91
N ALA A 207 -11.24 -2.21 38.24
CA ALA A 207 -11.75 -0.94 38.74
C ALA A 207 -12.76 -1.15 39.88
N ASP A 208 -13.61 -2.17 39.76
CA ASP A 208 -14.58 -2.56 40.78
C ASP A 208 -13.86 -3.04 42.06
N SER A 209 -12.83 -3.89 41.95
CA SER A 209 -12.01 -4.31 43.11
C SER A 209 -11.30 -3.13 43.79
N ARG A 210 -10.81 -2.15 43.02
CA ARG A 210 -10.21 -0.92 43.59
C ARG A 210 -11.23 -0.07 44.32
N THR A 211 -12.44 0.03 43.79
CA THR A 211 -13.54 0.77 44.41
C THR A 211 -13.96 0.10 45.71
N ALA A 212 -14.12 -1.23 45.71
CA ALA A 212 -14.40 -2.01 46.91
C ALA A 212 -13.34 -1.84 47.99
N ALA A 213 -12.04 -1.85 47.63
CA ALA A 213 -10.96 -1.58 48.59
C ALA A 213 -11.05 -0.16 49.18
N ALA A 214 -11.39 0.84 48.36
CA ALA A 214 -11.56 2.22 48.81
C ALA A 214 -12.81 2.42 49.68
N ASP A 215 -13.91 1.69 49.41
CA ASP A 215 -15.10 1.64 50.25
C ASP A 215 -14.79 1.04 51.63
N LEU A 216 -14.07 -0.09 51.66
CA LEU A 216 -13.62 -0.72 52.90
C LEU A 216 -12.70 0.19 53.72
N ASP A 217 -11.78 0.89 53.07
CA ASP A 217 -10.92 1.87 53.72
C ASP A 217 -11.72 3.00 54.36
N ARG A 218 -12.72 3.53 53.64
CA ARG A 218 -13.65 4.54 54.19
C ARG A 218 -14.46 4.00 55.36
N GLU A 219 -14.94 2.76 55.27
CA GLU A 219 -15.71 2.14 56.35
C GLU A 219 -14.85 1.90 57.59
N THR A 220 -13.63 1.39 57.43
CA THR A 220 -12.69 1.18 58.56
C THR A 220 -12.24 2.49 59.18
N GLU A 221 -11.99 3.54 58.39
CA GLU A 221 -11.72 4.88 58.90
C GLU A 221 -12.93 5.45 59.66
N HIS A 222 -14.15 5.27 59.12
CA HIS A 222 -15.37 5.67 59.81
C HIS A 222 -15.53 4.94 61.15
N ARG A 223 -15.40 3.60 61.18
CA ARG A 223 -15.44 2.81 62.42
C ARG A 223 -14.38 3.27 63.42
N ARG A 224 -13.15 3.54 62.96
CA ARG A 224 -12.07 4.07 63.80
C ARG A 224 -12.45 5.44 64.37
N SER A 225 -12.98 6.35 63.56
CA SER A 225 -13.38 7.69 64.00
C SER A 225 -14.50 7.66 65.05
N VAL A 226 -15.49 6.77 64.87
CA VAL A 226 -16.58 6.57 65.82
C VAL A 226 -16.05 6.00 67.13
N PHE A 227 -15.18 4.99 67.06
CA PHE A 227 -14.52 4.41 68.22
C PHE A 227 -13.66 5.43 68.98
N GLU A 228 -12.84 6.22 68.26
CA GLU A 228 -12.02 7.27 68.86
C GLU A 228 -12.87 8.37 69.50
N ALA A 229 -14.00 8.75 68.90
CA ALA A 229 -14.91 9.74 69.46
C ALA A 229 -15.65 9.23 70.71
N ASP A 230 -16.15 7.99 70.69
CA ASP A 230 -16.80 7.38 71.86
C ASP A 230 -15.81 7.24 73.02
N HIS A 231 -14.59 6.79 72.71
CA HIS A 231 -13.56 6.65 73.72
C HIS A 231 -13.06 8.00 74.26
N ALA A 232 -12.88 9.01 73.41
CA ALA A 232 -12.50 10.35 73.86
C ALA A 232 -13.54 10.93 74.83
N ARG A 233 -14.82 10.63 74.63
CA ARG A 233 -15.89 10.96 75.59
C ARG A 233 -15.70 10.21 76.90
N ARG A 234 -15.49 8.89 76.88
CA ARG A 234 -15.26 8.10 78.11
C ARG A 234 -14.05 8.56 78.92
N VAL A 235 -12.96 8.94 78.26
CA VAL A 235 -11.78 9.51 78.95
C VAL A 235 -12.11 10.86 79.55
N ALA A 236 -12.79 11.74 78.82
CA ALA A 236 -13.18 13.04 79.34
C ALA A 236 -14.15 12.92 80.52
N ASP A 237 -15.07 11.94 80.48
CA ASP A 237 -15.99 11.62 81.57
C ASP A 237 -15.23 11.13 82.80
N LEU A 238 -14.25 10.22 82.64
CA LEU A 238 -13.39 9.77 83.74
C LEU A 238 -12.50 10.88 84.31
N ASP A 239 -11.90 11.72 83.45
CA ASP A 239 -11.11 12.87 83.88
C ASP A 239 -11.99 13.86 84.68
N HIS A 240 -13.26 14.03 84.27
CA HIS A 240 -14.24 14.83 85.00
C HIS A 240 -14.64 14.20 86.34
N GLU A 241 -14.85 12.89 86.38
CA GLU A 241 -15.08 12.15 87.63
C GLU A 241 -13.89 12.24 88.57
N GLU A 242 -12.66 12.11 88.07
CA GLU A 242 -11.43 12.26 88.85
C GLU A 242 -11.32 13.67 89.44
N ALA A 243 -11.56 14.71 88.63
CA ALA A 243 -11.55 16.10 89.10
C ALA A 243 -12.63 16.37 90.15
N THR A 244 -13.87 15.94 89.91
CA THR A 244 -14.98 16.14 90.85
C THR A 244 -14.78 15.35 92.14
N ARG A 245 -14.27 14.11 92.10
CA ARG A 245 -13.89 13.34 93.29
C ARG A 245 -12.74 13.98 94.05
N ARG A 246 -11.71 14.49 93.36
CA ARG A 246 -10.62 15.24 94.02
C ARG A 246 -11.13 16.46 94.76
N GLU A 247 -11.95 17.29 94.11
CA GLU A 247 -12.53 18.46 94.75
C GLU A 247 -13.47 18.08 95.91
N ALA A 248 -14.24 16.99 95.78
CA ALA A 248 -15.11 16.51 96.84
C ALA A 248 -14.32 16.00 98.06
N LEU A 249 -13.27 15.20 97.83
CA LEU A 249 -12.36 14.74 98.86
C LEU A 249 -11.67 15.93 99.52
N GLU A 250 -11.15 16.89 98.75
CA GLU A 250 -10.53 18.11 99.31
C GLU A 250 -11.51 18.91 100.18
N ARG A 251 -12.77 19.04 99.73
CA ARG A 251 -13.83 19.65 100.56
C ARG A 251 -14.06 18.86 101.84
N GLU A 252 -14.23 17.54 101.78
CA GLU A 252 -14.41 16.69 102.95
C GLU A 252 -13.24 16.78 103.95
N VAL A 253 -11.99 16.82 103.45
CA VAL A 253 -10.81 17.04 104.29
C VAL A 253 -10.86 18.42 104.96
N THR A 254 -11.17 19.47 104.22
CA THR A 254 -11.21 20.83 104.78
C THR A 254 -12.35 20.99 105.80
N GLU A 255 -13.52 20.41 105.52
CA GLU A 255 -14.68 20.44 106.42
C GLU A 255 -14.44 19.58 107.66
N GLY A 256 -13.84 18.40 107.51
CA GLY A 256 -13.41 17.54 108.61
C GLY A 256 -12.39 18.22 109.53
N ARG A 257 -11.34 18.83 108.95
CA ARG A 257 -10.37 19.63 109.72
C ARG A 257 -11.03 20.82 110.43
N ALA A 258 -11.95 21.53 109.77
CA ALA A 258 -12.67 22.65 110.38
C ALA A 258 -13.61 22.20 111.51
N ALA A 259 -14.31 21.07 111.35
CA ALA A 259 -15.17 20.49 112.38
C ALA A 259 -14.36 20.06 113.61
N TRP A 260 -13.22 19.38 113.40
CA TRP A 260 -12.31 19.00 114.46
C TRP A 260 -11.76 20.23 115.20
N HIS A 261 -11.37 21.30 114.48
CA HIS A 261 -10.94 22.55 115.11
C HIS A 261 -12.04 23.20 115.95
N ARG A 262 -13.30 23.17 115.50
CA ARG A 262 -14.45 23.68 116.27
C ARG A 262 -14.67 22.86 117.55
N GLU A 263 -14.67 21.53 117.46
CA GLU A 263 -14.83 20.66 118.62
C GLU A 263 -13.70 20.87 119.65
N ARG A 264 -12.46 21.04 119.18
CA ARG A 264 -11.33 21.43 120.03
C ARG A 264 -11.59 22.75 120.74
N ASP A 265 -11.99 23.78 120.02
CA ASP A 265 -12.20 25.12 120.59
C ASP A 265 -13.34 25.11 121.61
N GLU A 266 -14.42 24.36 121.36
CA GLU A 266 -15.51 24.13 122.31
C GLU A 266 -15.02 23.40 123.57
N GLN A 267 -14.21 22.34 123.43
CA GLN A 267 -13.63 21.65 124.59
C GLN A 267 -12.69 22.57 125.38
N GLN A 268 -11.87 23.37 124.71
CA GLN A 268 -11.01 24.35 125.38
C GLN A 268 -11.81 25.39 126.16
N GLN A 269 -12.90 25.90 125.57
CA GLN A 269 -13.81 26.84 126.24
C GLN A 269 -14.48 26.20 127.45
N ALA A 270 -14.94 24.94 127.35
CA ALA A 270 -15.53 24.20 128.46
C ALA A 270 -14.53 23.99 129.62
N HIS A 271 -13.28 23.65 129.30
CA HIS A 271 -12.22 23.52 130.29
C HIS A 271 -11.87 24.86 130.95
N ALA A 272 -11.78 25.94 130.18
CA ALA A 272 -11.54 27.28 130.72
C ALA A 272 -12.65 27.71 131.70
N LEU A 273 -13.91 27.47 131.33
CA LEU A 273 -15.06 27.74 132.20
C LEU A 273 -15.00 26.90 133.50
N ALA A 274 -14.66 25.61 133.40
CA ALA A 274 -14.55 24.73 134.57
C ALA A 274 -13.44 25.18 135.54
N ILE A 275 -12.30 25.67 135.02
CA ILE A 275 -11.23 26.24 135.84
C ILE A 275 -11.69 27.52 136.52
N GLU A 276 -12.42 28.38 135.81
CA GLU A 276 -12.94 29.64 136.35
C GLU A 276 -13.96 29.39 137.46
N THR A 277 -14.90 28.45 137.26
CA THR A 277 -15.86 28.05 138.31
C THR A 277 -15.16 27.41 139.50
N GLY A 278 -14.17 26.53 139.27
CA GLY A 278 -13.40 25.91 140.36
C GLY A 278 -12.61 26.92 141.18
N ARG A 279 -12.04 27.95 140.54
CA ARG A 279 -11.36 29.07 141.23
C ARG A 279 -12.34 29.89 142.07
N ALA A 280 -13.55 30.17 141.55
CA ALA A 280 -14.57 30.91 142.28
C ALA A 280 -15.06 30.16 143.53
N GLU A 281 -15.26 28.84 143.43
CA GLU A 281 -15.63 27.99 144.57
C GLU A 281 -14.55 27.94 145.66
N LEU A 282 -13.29 27.78 145.25
CA LEU A 282 -12.14 27.81 146.17
C LEU A 282 -12.02 29.16 146.90
N GLN A 283 -12.22 30.27 146.18
CA GLN A 283 -12.17 31.60 146.78
C GLN A 283 -13.29 31.79 147.80
N ALA A 284 -14.51 31.33 147.51
CA ALA A 284 -15.63 31.39 148.43
C ALA A 284 -15.40 30.55 149.71
N GLU A 285 -14.68 29.44 149.62
CA GLU A 285 -14.30 28.63 150.78
C GLU A 285 -13.23 29.34 151.64
N VAL A 286 -12.23 29.95 151.00
CA VAL A 286 -11.19 30.74 151.69
C VAL A 286 -11.79 31.91 152.46
N ASP A 287 -12.75 32.64 151.88
CA ASP A 287 -13.40 33.77 152.54
C ASP A 287 -14.28 33.32 153.71
N ARG A 288 -14.91 32.14 153.62
CA ARG A 288 -15.68 31.54 154.73
C ARG A 288 -14.78 31.19 155.92
N ARG A 289 -13.61 30.61 155.66
CA ARG A 289 -12.62 30.27 156.69
C ARG A 289 -12.03 31.49 157.38
N ARG A 290 -11.85 32.59 156.65
CA ARG A 290 -11.42 33.88 157.24
C ARG A 290 -12.48 34.44 158.19
N ALA A 291 -13.75 34.42 157.80
CA ALA A 291 -14.85 34.90 158.65
C ALA A 291 -15.03 34.08 159.95
N GLU A 292 -14.82 32.75 159.92
CA GLU A 292 -14.81 31.91 161.12
C GLU A 292 -13.68 32.33 162.09
N ILE A 293 -12.47 32.53 161.55
CA ILE A 293 -11.29 32.91 162.35
C ILE A 293 -11.48 34.30 162.99
N ASP A 294 -12.01 35.27 162.24
CA ASP A 294 -12.26 36.62 162.75
C ASP A 294 -13.30 36.62 163.89
N GLY A 295 -14.36 35.80 163.78
CA GLY A 295 -15.34 35.62 164.85
C GLY A 295 -14.74 35.04 166.14
N GLU A 296 -13.86 34.04 166.01
CA GLU A 296 -13.16 33.47 167.16
C GLU A 296 -12.21 34.48 167.86
N PHE A 297 -11.62 35.41 167.10
CA PHE A 297 -10.77 36.47 167.65
C PHE A 297 -11.59 37.53 168.40
N GLU A 298 -12.77 37.89 167.90
CA GLU A 298 -13.65 38.86 168.57
C GLU A 298 -14.23 38.32 169.89
N ASP A 299 -14.65 37.06 169.94
CA ASP A 299 -15.14 36.42 171.16
C ASP A 299 -14.07 36.34 172.25
N ARG A 300 -12.82 35.97 171.88
CA ARG A 300 -11.68 35.93 172.82
C ARG A 300 -11.35 37.32 173.37
N ARG A 301 -11.50 38.37 172.56
CA ARG A 301 -11.26 39.76 172.98
C ARG A 301 -12.32 40.24 173.97
N ARG A 302 -13.59 39.87 173.76
CA ARG A 302 -14.71 40.26 174.62
C ARG A 302 -14.61 39.69 176.04
N VAL A 303 -14.17 38.44 176.16
CA VAL A 303 -13.96 37.75 177.45
C VAL A 303 -12.85 38.44 178.26
N VAL A 304 -11.75 38.81 177.62
CA VAL A 304 -10.62 39.48 178.28
C VAL A 304 -11.00 40.89 178.77
N ASP A 305 -11.83 41.62 178.04
CA ASP A 305 -12.28 42.96 178.44
C ASP A 305 -13.24 42.93 179.65
N GLU A 306 -14.08 41.90 179.80
CA GLU A 306 -14.96 41.71 180.97
C GLU A 306 -14.15 41.36 182.24
N GLU A 307 -13.10 40.55 182.12
CA GLU A 307 -12.20 40.20 183.24
C GLU A 307 -11.38 41.40 183.73
N LEU A 308 -10.94 42.28 182.82
CA LEU A 308 -10.21 43.51 183.16
C LEU A 308 -11.09 44.57 183.84
N ALA A 309 -12.39 44.58 183.56
CA ALA A 309 -13.35 45.49 184.19
C ALA A 309 -13.69 45.08 185.63
N ALA A 310 -13.78 43.77 185.91
CA ALA A 310 -14.06 43.24 187.25
C ALA A 310 -12.89 43.52 188.23
N ALA A 311 -11.64 43.32 187.78
CA ALA A 311 -10.45 43.57 188.60
C ALA A 311 -10.27 45.05 189.01
N ARG A 312 -10.70 46.00 188.16
CA ARG A 312 -10.61 47.45 188.45
C ARG A 312 -11.62 47.90 189.52
N ALA A 313 -12.81 47.30 189.58
CA ALA A 313 -13.85 47.67 190.54
C ALA A 313 -13.58 47.17 191.98
N GLU A 314 -12.71 46.17 192.16
CA GLU A 314 -12.24 45.71 193.47
C GLU A 314 -11.17 46.64 194.05
N TRP A 315 -10.19 47.06 193.23
CA TRP A 315 -9.12 47.98 193.66
C TRP A 315 -9.65 49.36 194.09
N ASP A 316 -10.71 49.85 193.45
CA ASP A 316 -11.31 51.15 193.80
C ASP A 316 -12.03 51.15 195.17
N ARG A 317 -12.45 49.99 195.69
CA ARG A 317 -13.05 49.87 197.03
C ARG A 317 -11.98 49.79 198.13
N GLU A 318 -10.84 49.17 197.84
CA GLU A 318 -9.71 49.06 198.77
C GLU A 318 -8.97 50.40 198.95
N LEU A 319 -8.91 51.24 197.90
CA LEU A 319 -8.26 52.55 197.95
C LEU A 319 -9.03 53.58 198.81
N ALA A 320 -10.36 53.40 199.00
CA ALA A 320 -11.21 54.33 199.74
C ALA A 320 -11.22 54.08 201.26
N SER A 321 -11.09 52.83 201.71
CA SER A 321 -11.03 52.48 203.14
C SER A 321 -9.66 52.79 203.76
N ALA A 322 -8.58 52.75 202.97
CA ALA A 322 -7.23 53.09 203.41
C ALA A 322 -7.02 54.61 203.64
N ARG A 323 -7.80 55.48 202.98
CA ARG A 323 -7.65 56.94 203.05
C ARG A 323 -8.24 57.60 204.31
N THR A 324 -9.18 56.96 205.01
CA THR A 324 -9.76 57.48 206.26
C THR A 324 -9.03 57.02 207.51
N ALA A 325 -8.25 55.93 207.44
CA ALA A 325 -7.44 55.43 208.57
C ALA A 325 -6.03 56.06 208.65
N LEU A 326 -5.45 56.50 207.54
CA LEU A 326 -4.08 57.04 207.50
C LEU A 326 -3.94 58.52 207.92
N ALA A 327 -5.06 59.22 208.15
CA ALA A 327 -5.06 60.65 208.50
C ALA A 327 -5.00 60.95 210.02
N GLN A 328 -5.11 59.93 210.89
CA GLN A 328 -5.14 60.15 212.34
C GLN A 328 -3.87 59.76 213.12
N GLU A 329 -2.94 58.96 212.59
CA GLU A 329 -1.77 58.54 213.39
C GLU A 329 -0.49 58.34 212.57
N ALA A 330 0.18 59.44 212.21
CA ALA A 330 1.57 59.70 212.65
C ALA A 330 2.38 60.56 211.67
N GLU A 331 2.00 61.83 211.54
CA GLU A 331 2.93 62.92 211.26
C GLU A 331 2.81 63.93 212.42
N ALA A 332 3.05 63.50 213.66
CA ALA A 332 4.36 63.80 214.19
C ALA A 332 4.76 62.84 215.33
N VAL A 333 5.87 62.13 215.26
CA VAL A 333 6.96 62.18 214.29
C VAL A 333 7.99 61.16 214.76
N ARG A 334 8.86 60.72 213.86
CA ARG A 334 10.17 60.21 214.23
C ARG A 334 11.07 61.30 214.81
N ALA A 335 10.72 61.91 215.93
CA ALA A 335 11.57 62.82 216.72
C ALA A 335 12.76 62.13 217.38
N GLN A 336 13.49 61.34 216.62
CA GLN A 336 14.83 60.84 216.95
C GLN A 336 14.90 59.70 217.99
N LEU A 337 13.98 58.74 217.94
CA LEU A 337 14.10 57.41 218.56
C LEU A 337 13.49 56.36 217.63
N ARG A 338 13.96 55.11 217.51
CA ARG A 338 15.24 54.43 217.75
C ARG A 338 15.02 53.01 217.20
N VAL A 339 16.03 52.44 216.56
CA VAL A 339 16.43 51.01 216.60
C VAL A 339 15.32 49.98 216.82
N ASP A 340 15.10 49.19 215.76
CA ASP A 340 14.28 47.97 215.58
C ASP A 340 13.00 48.15 214.76
N GLU A 341 13.07 47.67 213.51
CA GLU A 341 11.97 47.30 212.58
C GLU A 341 12.67 46.63 211.37
N GLU A 342 13.22 45.42 211.54
CA GLU A 342 12.53 44.15 211.27
C GLU A 342 11.78 44.17 209.93
N GLN A 343 12.41 43.72 208.84
CA GLN A 343 12.53 42.30 208.52
C GLN A 343 11.24 41.52 208.79
N THR A 344 10.71 41.04 207.66
CA THR A 344 9.88 39.86 207.51
C THR A 344 8.48 39.96 208.08
N ARG A 345 7.55 40.20 207.17
CA ARG A 345 6.52 39.21 206.82
C ARG A 345 5.76 39.75 205.60
N ILE A 346 5.42 39.00 204.57
CA ILE A 346 5.68 37.62 204.20
C ILE A 346 4.95 37.45 202.84
N GLU A 347 5.37 36.47 202.05
CA GLU A 347 4.55 35.68 201.09
C GLU A 347 3.40 36.41 200.36
N ASN A 348 3.71 36.88 199.15
CA ASN A 348 3.09 36.28 197.95
C ASN A 348 3.98 36.61 196.74
N GLU A 349 4.93 35.76 196.35
CA GLU A 349 4.73 34.42 195.76
C GLU A 349 4.07 34.53 194.37
N ARG A 350 4.88 34.49 193.31
CA ARG A 350 5.25 33.25 192.59
C ARG A 350 4.12 32.81 191.65
N LEU A 351 4.08 33.36 190.42
CA LEU A 351 3.72 32.69 189.14
C LEU A 351 3.46 33.66 187.94
N VAL A 352 4.34 34.62 187.63
CA VAL A 352 4.23 35.33 186.32
C VAL A 352 5.59 35.48 185.61
N GLN A 353 6.67 34.97 186.21
CA GLN A 353 8.03 35.01 185.66
C GLN A 353 8.40 33.77 184.80
N GLU A 354 7.44 32.97 184.32
CA GLU A 354 7.73 31.68 183.63
C GLU A 354 7.08 31.53 182.24
N THR A 355 6.39 32.54 181.71
CA THR A 355 5.66 32.42 180.42
C THR A 355 5.92 33.52 179.39
N ALA A 356 6.46 34.69 179.77
CA ALA A 356 6.64 35.79 178.82
C ALA A 356 7.90 35.66 177.94
N ASP A 357 8.98 35.09 178.46
CA ASP A 357 10.26 34.95 177.72
C ASP A 357 10.35 33.67 176.85
N ARG A 358 9.27 32.86 176.82
CA ARG A 358 9.11 31.65 175.97
C ARG A 358 8.39 31.92 174.65
N ILE A 359 7.55 32.96 174.57
CA ILE A 359 6.73 33.26 173.38
C ILE A 359 7.51 34.05 172.30
N ALA A 360 8.53 34.81 172.68
CA ALA A 360 9.30 35.65 171.74
C ALA A 360 10.33 34.87 170.90
N ARG A 361 10.64 33.60 171.24
CA ARG A 361 11.57 32.75 170.46
C ARG A 361 10.88 31.68 169.63
N GLU A 362 9.61 31.36 169.91
CA GLU A 362 8.82 30.37 169.16
C GLU A 362 8.13 30.96 167.91
N LEU A 363 8.08 32.28 167.72
CA LEU A 363 7.45 32.91 166.53
C LEU A 363 8.40 33.03 165.32
N GLU A 364 9.71 33.12 165.52
CA GLU A 364 10.69 33.29 164.41
C GLU A 364 11.08 31.95 163.74
N GLU A 365 10.98 30.83 164.48
CA GLU A 365 11.20 29.46 163.97
C GLU A 365 9.96 28.89 163.23
N HIS A 366 8.79 29.51 163.35
CA HIS A 366 7.58 29.12 162.61
C HIS A 366 7.44 29.83 161.25
N ASP A 367 7.88 31.09 161.11
CA ASP A 367 7.80 31.83 159.83
C ASP A 367 8.79 31.31 158.77
N THR A 368 9.98 30.87 159.18
CA THR A 368 10.98 30.33 158.24
C THR A 368 10.70 28.89 157.79
N ARG A 369 9.92 28.12 158.57
CA ARG A 369 9.44 26.79 158.19
C ARG A 369 8.23 26.84 157.24
N ILE A 370 7.29 27.77 157.47
CA ILE A 370 6.11 27.97 156.60
C ILE A 370 6.52 28.50 155.21
N ALA A 371 7.54 29.36 155.12
CA ALA A 371 8.04 29.86 153.84
C ALA A 371 8.72 28.78 152.98
N ARG A 372 9.38 27.79 153.62
CA ARG A 372 10.09 26.70 152.92
C ARG A 372 9.15 25.59 152.45
N GLU A 373 8.11 25.27 153.24
CA GLU A 373 7.07 24.31 152.84
C GLU A 373 6.15 24.87 151.73
N ARG A 374 5.93 26.20 151.66
CA ARG A 374 5.17 26.83 150.55
C ARG A 374 5.94 26.86 149.23
N ALA A 375 7.25 27.12 149.26
CA ALA A 375 8.07 27.16 148.04
C ALA A 375 8.31 25.76 147.42
N GLU A 376 8.42 24.71 148.23
CA GLU A 376 8.52 23.33 147.73
C GLU A 376 7.18 22.79 147.20
N ALA A 377 6.04 23.24 147.75
CA ALA A 377 4.70 22.92 147.26
C ALA A 377 4.36 23.63 145.93
N GLU A 378 4.70 24.92 145.76
CA GLU A 378 4.51 25.64 144.50
C GLU A 378 5.41 25.09 143.38
N ALA A 379 6.67 24.74 143.67
CA ALA A 379 7.57 24.16 142.68
C ALA A 379 7.20 22.70 142.31
N ALA A 380 6.45 21.99 143.14
CA ALA A 380 5.90 20.66 142.81
C ALA A 380 4.62 20.77 141.96
N ALA A 381 3.74 21.74 142.25
CA ALA A 381 2.53 22.00 141.47
C ALA A 381 2.86 22.47 140.04
N GLU A 382 3.81 23.41 139.88
CA GLU A 382 4.21 23.87 138.53
C GLU A 382 4.90 22.79 137.68
N ARG A 383 5.56 21.80 138.30
CA ARG A 383 6.17 20.67 137.57
C ARG A 383 5.11 19.67 137.12
N ALA A 384 4.11 19.39 137.96
CA ALA A 384 2.98 18.53 137.60
C ALA A 384 2.11 19.16 136.49
N ASP A 385 1.88 20.47 136.52
CA ASP A 385 1.10 21.18 135.49
C ASP A 385 1.82 21.15 134.12
N ARG A 386 3.13 21.41 134.09
CA ARG A 386 3.92 21.35 132.84
C ARG A 386 4.02 19.92 132.29
N GLU A 387 4.13 18.90 133.14
CA GLU A 387 4.12 17.49 132.70
C GLU A 387 2.75 17.07 132.15
N HIS A 388 1.65 17.56 132.74
CA HIS A 388 0.30 17.29 132.24
C HIS A 388 -0.03 18.04 130.94
N GLU A 389 0.40 19.30 130.79
CA GLU A 389 0.26 20.07 129.54
C GLU A 389 1.04 19.42 128.38
N ASN A 390 2.27 18.99 128.64
CA ASN A 390 3.09 18.31 127.63
C ASN A 390 2.52 16.93 127.24
N ALA A 391 1.95 16.19 128.19
CA ALA A 391 1.26 14.92 127.91
C ALA A 391 -0.02 15.12 127.08
N LEU A 392 -0.79 16.17 127.35
CA LEU A 392 -1.97 16.53 126.55
C LEU A 392 -1.58 17.01 125.15
N ALA A 393 -0.51 17.79 124.99
CA ALA A 393 0.01 18.21 123.69
C ALA A 393 0.47 17.01 122.82
N ALA A 394 1.23 16.07 123.41
CA ALA A 394 1.71 14.89 122.69
C ALA A 394 0.58 13.92 122.29
N ARG A 395 -0.49 13.83 123.09
CA ARG A 395 -1.67 13.04 122.73
C ARG A 395 -2.44 13.67 121.56
N ARG A 396 -2.61 15.01 121.57
CA ARG A 396 -3.28 15.77 120.50
C ARG A 396 -2.56 15.64 119.15
N GLU A 397 -1.23 15.67 119.16
CA GLU A 397 -0.44 15.53 117.93
C GLU A 397 -0.55 14.13 117.31
N ARG A 398 -0.73 13.09 118.12
CA ARG A 398 -0.98 11.72 117.65
C ARG A 398 -2.38 11.55 117.07
N GLU A 399 -3.41 12.06 117.74
CA GLU A 399 -4.80 12.00 117.26
C GLU A 399 -4.96 12.79 115.93
N HIS A 400 -4.20 13.87 115.73
CA HIS A 400 -4.11 14.57 114.45
C HIS A 400 -3.40 13.77 113.35
N ALA A 401 -2.26 13.16 113.67
CA ALA A 401 -1.50 12.37 112.71
C ALA A 401 -2.29 11.15 112.22
N GLU A 402 -3.05 10.50 113.11
CA GLU A 402 -3.88 9.34 112.77
C GLU A 402 -5.01 9.70 111.79
N VAL A 403 -5.76 10.79 112.04
CA VAL A 403 -6.82 11.26 111.13
C VAL A 403 -6.24 11.71 109.78
N ASP A 404 -5.09 12.38 109.78
CA ASP A 404 -4.43 12.81 108.54
C ASP A 404 -3.91 11.62 107.72
N THR A 405 -3.46 10.54 108.37
CA THR A 405 -3.08 9.29 107.67
C THR A 405 -4.28 8.54 107.12
N GLU A 406 -5.38 8.42 107.86
CA GLU A 406 -6.59 7.73 107.38
C GLU A 406 -7.21 8.44 106.16
N ILE A 407 -7.21 9.78 106.19
CA ILE A 407 -7.65 10.61 105.06
C ILE A 407 -6.70 10.45 103.84
N ALA A 408 -5.39 10.39 104.07
CA ALA A 408 -4.40 10.20 103.00
C ALA A 408 -4.54 8.83 102.34
N ASP A 409 -4.72 7.77 103.14
CA ASP A 409 -4.88 6.40 102.66
C ASP A 409 -6.18 6.22 101.85
N ARG A 410 -7.28 6.85 102.30
CA ARG A 410 -8.54 6.86 101.55
C ARG A 410 -8.42 7.62 100.23
N ARG A 411 -7.73 8.77 100.24
CA ARG A 411 -7.46 9.56 99.02
C ARG A 411 -6.61 8.78 98.02
N SER A 412 -5.57 8.06 98.45
CA SER A 412 -4.75 7.24 97.54
C SER A 412 -5.56 6.08 96.96
N ALA A 413 -6.36 5.38 97.77
CA ALA A 413 -7.12 4.23 97.29
C ALA A 413 -8.15 4.60 96.21
N GLU A 414 -8.86 5.72 96.36
CA GLU A 414 -9.85 6.17 95.37
C GLU A 414 -9.21 6.71 94.07
N LEU A 415 -8.03 7.34 94.16
CA LEU A 415 -7.28 7.80 92.99
C LEU A 415 -6.61 6.64 92.24
N ASP A 416 -6.01 5.69 92.95
CA ASP A 416 -5.37 4.52 92.35
C ASP A 416 -6.39 3.64 91.62
N ALA A 417 -7.63 3.56 92.12
CA ALA A 417 -8.72 2.86 91.45
C ALA A 417 -9.10 3.52 90.11
N LEU A 418 -9.20 4.85 90.08
CA LEU A 418 -9.47 5.63 88.86
C LEU A 418 -8.31 5.55 87.85
N GLU A 419 -7.06 5.56 88.33
CA GLU A 419 -5.91 5.39 87.45
C GLU A 419 -5.83 3.99 86.86
N ALA A 420 -6.18 2.95 87.63
CA ALA A 420 -6.29 1.58 87.14
C ALA A 420 -7.34 1.48 86.01
N GLU A 421 -8.52 2.07 86.20
CA GLU A 421 -9.58 2.12 85.18
C GLU A 421 -9.11 2.84 83.90
N ARG A 422 -8.42 3.98 84.04
CA ARG A 422 -7.81 4.71 82.90
C ARG A 422 -6.77 3.87 82.16
N THR A 423 -5.93 3.12 82.87
CA THR A 423 -4.92 2.25 82.23
C THR A 423 -5.53 1.05 81.52
N ALA A 424 -6.58 0.46 82.10
CA ALA A 424 -7.33 -0.63 81.48
C ALA A 424 -7.99 -0.18 80.17
N LEU A 425 -8.66 0.98 80.18
CA LEU A 425 -9.25 1.57 78.98
C LEU A 425 -8.21 1.87 77.89
N ARG A 426 -7.03 2.38 78.26
CA ARG A 426 -5.93 2.58 77.29
C ARG A 426 -5.47 1.27 76.64
N GLN A 427 -5.37 0.19 77.41
CA GLN A 427 -5.02 -1.11 76.86
C GLN A 427 -6.11 -1.63 75.91
N GLU A 428 -7.38 -1.45 76.26
CA GLU A 428 -8.52 -1.79 75.41
C GLU A 428 -8.48 -1.05 74.07
N ILE A 429 -8.11 0.24 74.06
CA ILE A 429 -7.89 1.02 72.82
C ILE A 429 -6.81 0.40 71.95
N ASP A 430 -5.65 0.11 72.54
CA ASP A 430 -4.50 -0.35 71.79
C ASP A 430 -4.80 -1.73 71.17
N THR A 431 -5.55 -2.58 71.90
CA THR A 431 -6.05 -3.85 71.35
C THR A 431 -7.08 -3.62 70.23
N ALA A 432 -8.08 -2.76 70.43
CA ALA A 432 -9.11 -2.50 69.42
C ALA A 432 -8.53 -1.85 68.14
N ARG A 433 -7.52 -0.98 68.28
CA ARG A 433 -6.78 -0.40 67.15
C ARG A 433 -5.95 -1.44 66.41
N ALA A 434 -5.29 -2.35 67.14
CA ALA A 434 -4.54 -3.44 66.54
C ALA A 434 -5.46 -4.40 65.78
N ASP A 435 -6.63 -4.72 66.35
CA ASP A 435 -7.63 -5.59 65.72
C ASP A 435 -8.22 -4.95 64.47
N LEU A 436 -8.65 -3.67 64.51
CA LEU A 436 -9.13 -2.95 63.32
C LEU A 436 -8.06 -2.80 62.24
N ALA A 437 -6.80 -2.61 62.61
CA ALA A 437 -5.69 -2.55 61.65
C ALA A 437 -5.45 -3.92 60.99
N LYS A 438 -5.51 -4.99 61.78
CA LYS A 438 -5.36 -6.37 61.30
C LYS A 438 -6.50 -6.74 60.35
N GLU A 439 -7.76 -6.48 60.70
CA GLU A 439 -8.92 -6.74 59.85
C GLU A 439 -8.80 -5.99 58.51
N ARG A 440 -8.39 -4.72 58.53
CA ARG A 440 -8.15 -3.93 57.31
C ARG A 440 -7.05 -4.55 56.44
N ASP A 441 -5.94 -4.95 57.06
CA ASP A 441 -4.80 -5.49 56.32
C ASP A 441 -5.09 -6.89 55.75
N GLU A 442 -5.86 -7.72 56.47
CA GLU A 442 -6.35 -9.01 55.99
C GLU A 442 -7.29 -8.85 54.79
N ALA A 443 -8.29 -7.97 54.89
CA ALA A 443 -9.23 -7.73 53.80
C ALA A 443 -8.56 -7.06 52.58
N ARG A 444 -7.57 -6.16 52.78
CA ARG A 444 -6.75 -5.63 51.68
C ARG A 444 -5.91 -6.72 51.02
N ALA A 445 -5.37 -7.65 51.80
CA ALA A 445 -4.60 -8.77 51.26
C ALA A 445 -5.50 -9.73 50.45
N GLU A 446 -6.74 -9.95 50.87
CA GLU A 446 -7.73 -10.74 50.15
C GLU A 446 -8.08 -10.09 48.80
N VAL A 447 -8.48 -8.81 48.80
CA VAL A 447 -8.78 -8.07 47.54
C VAL A 447 -7.57 -8.01 46.60
N ALA A 448 -6.35 -7.90 47.15
CA ALA A 448 -5.13 -7.94 46.35
C ALA A 448 -4.90 -9.33 45.71
N ARG A 449 -5.14 -10.42 46.45
CA ARG A 449 -5.04 -11.78 45.92
C ARG A 449 -6.07 -12.03 44.82
N GLU A 450 -7.34 -11.69 45.07
CA GLU A 450 -8.40 -11.84 44.06
C GLU A 450 -8.08 -11.08 42.77
N ARG A 451 -7.55 -9.86 42.88
CA ARG A 451 -7.11 -9.07 41.72
C ARG A 451 -5.96 -9.75 40.98
N ASP A 452 -4.97 -10.27 41.71
CA ASP A 452 -3.81 -10.92 41.11
C ASP A 452 -4.20 -12.26 40.46
N GLU A 453 -5.11 -13.03 41.08
CA GLU A 453 -5.70 -14.25 40.51
C GLU A 453 -6.51 -13.94 39.24
N ALA A 454 -7.39 -12.93 39.27
CA ALA A 454 -8.15 -12.47 38.10
C ALA A 454 -7.21 -12.02 36.97
N ARG A 455 -6.13 -11.31 37.31
CA ARG A 455 -5.10 -10.90 36.34
C ARG A 455 -4.39 -12.11 35.72
N THR A 456 -3.96 -13.08 36.51
CA THR A 456 -3.29 -14.28 35.99
C THR A 456 -4.21 -15.11 35.11
N THR A 457 -5.49 -15.21 35.48
CA THR A 457 -6.54 -15.88 34.70
C THR A 457 -6.70 -15.18 33.35
N LEU A 458 -6.88 -13.85 33.34
CA LEU A 458 -6.95 -13.06 32.10
C LEU A 458 -5.69 -13.23 31.23
N GLU A 459 -4.50 -13.17 31.82
CA GLU A 459 -3.25 -13.35 31.07
C GLU A 459 -3.20 -14.73 30.41
N SER A 460 -3.68 -15.78 31.10
CA SER A 460 -3.79 -17.12 30.53
C SER A 460 -4.87 -17.25 29.45
N GLU A 461 -6.03 -16.60 29.62
CA GLU A 461 -7.10 -16.58 28.62
C GLU A 461 -6.69 -15.82 27.37
N LEU A 462 -6.05 -14.65 27.52
CA LEU A 462 -5.49 -13.89 26.42
C LEU A 462 -4.39 -14.66 25.70
N ALA A 463 -3.56 -15.43 26.42
CA ALA A 463 -2.57 -16.31 25.81
C ALA A 463 -3.26 -17.44 25.01
N SER A 464 -4.21 -18.16 25.61
CA SER A 464 -4.98 -19.20 24.92
C SER A 464 -5.68 -18.66 23.67
N ARG A 465 -6.36 -17.52 23.77
CA ARG A 465 -7.07 -16.89 22.64
C ARG A 465 -6.12 -16.46 21.52
N ARG A 466 -4.92 -16.01 21.86
CA ARG A 466 -3.88 -15.68 20.88
C ARG A 466 -3.34 -16.92 20.20
N ASP A 467 -3.09 -17.98 20.96
CA ASP A 467 -2.60 -19.25 20.42
C ASP A 467 -3.66 -19.90 19.52
N ASP A 468 -4.92 -19.93 19.94
CA ASP A 468 -6.06 -20.43 19.14
C ASP A 468 -6.21 -19.60 17.86
N ALA A 469 -6.16 -18.27 17.96
CA ALA A 469 -6.19 -17.38 16.80
C ALA A 469 -5.00 -17.55 15.85
N GLU A 470 -3.79 -17.79 16.38
CA GLU A 470 -2.60 -18.06 15.58
C GLU A 470 -2.74 -19.42 14.86
N GLN A 471 -3.27 -20.43 15.54
CA GLN A 471 -3.56 -21.73 14.93
C GLN A 471 -4.62 -21.63 13.83
N ASP A 472 -5.74 -20.95 14.08
CA ASP A 472 -6.79 -20.71 13.09
C ASP A 472 -6.25 -19.91 11.89
N TYR A 473 -5.42 -18.90 12.15
CA TYR A 473 -4.75 -18.13 11.10
C TYR A 473 -3.79 -19.01 10.29
N LEU A 474 -2.97 -19.83 10.93
CA LEU A 474 -2.04 -20.74 10.26
C LEU A 474 -2.78 -21.79 9.45
N GLN A 475 -3.85 -22.37 10.00
CA GLN A 475 -4.69 -23.34 9.29
C GLN A 475 -5.36 -22.69 8.08
N LYS A 476 -6.02 -21.55 8.26
CA LYS A 476 -6.68 -20.85 7.16
C LYS A 476 -5.67 -20.37 6.12
N HIS A 477 -4.50 -19.91 6.55
CA HIS A 477 -3.40 -19.56 5.64
C HIS A 477 -2.94 -20.79 4.85
N HIS A 478 -2.75 -21.94 5.51
CA HIS A 478 -2.38 -23.18 4.83
C HIS A 478 -3.46 -23.61 3.84
N GLU A 479 -4.73 -23.63 4.22
CA GLU A 479 -5.87 -23.92 3.33
C GLU A 479 -5.87 -22.98 2.12
N THR A 480 -5.77 -21.68 2.36
CA THR A 480 -5.69 -20.65 1.31
C THR A 480 -4.48 -20.84 0.39
N VAL A 481 -3.31 -21.18 0.94
CA VAL A 481 -2.11 -21.47 0.15
C VAL A 481 -2.31 -22.72 -0.69
N THR A 482 -2.91 -23.77 -0.13
CA THR A 482 -3.18 -25.00 -0.90
C THR A 482 -4.22 -24.78 -2.00
N GLU A 483 -5.28 -24.00 -1.75
CA GLU A 483 -6.26 -23.63 -2.76
C GLU A 483 -5.64 -22.74 -3.85
N THR A 484 -4.95 -21.66 -3.46
CA THR A 484 -4.25 -20.79 -4.43
C THR A 484 -3.24 -21.58 -5.26
N GLN A 485 -2.49 -22.51 -4.66
CA GLN A 485 -1.57 -23.37 -5.39
C GLN A 485 -2.30 -24.29 -6.38
N LYS A 486 -3.42 -24.92 -5.98
CA LYS A 486 -4.24 -25.74 -6.89
C LYS A 486 -4.75 -24.92 -8.09
N TYR A 487 -5.27 -23.72 -7.85
CA TYR A 487 -5.73 -22.84 -8.92
C TYR A 487 -4.58 -22.39 -9.83
N LEU A 488 -3.41 -22.07 -9.27
CA LEU A 488 -2.23 -21.74 -10.06
C LEU A 488 -1.75 -22.93 -10.88
N ASP A 489 -1.74 -24.14 -10.32
CA ASP A 489 -1.35 -25.36 -11.02
C ASP A 489 -2.34 -25.69 -12.15
N GLU A 490 -3.65 -25.55 -11.93
CA GLU A 490 -4.68 -25.72 -12.94
C GLU A 490 -4.57 -24.66 -14.05
N ALA A 491 -4.40 -23.39 -13.70
CA ALA A 491 -4.19 -22.30 -14.65
C ALA A 491 -2.91 -22.49 -15.48
N ASN A 492 -1.83 -22.96 -14.85
CA ASN A 492 -0.58 -23.29 -15.53
C ASN A 492 -0.74 -24.48 -16.48
N LEU A 493 -1.51 -25.50 -16.08
CA LEU A 493 -1.82 -26.65 -16.93
C LEU A 493 -2.64 -26.22 -18.16
N GLN A 494 -3.68 -25.42 -17.95
CA GLN A 494 -4.49 -24.87 -19.04
C GLN A 494 -3.66 -23.98 -19.97
N LEU A 495 -2.76 -23.16 -19.42
CA LEU A 495 -1.83 -22.34 -20.20
C LEU A 495 -0.84 -23.19 -21.03
N ALA A 496 -0.30 -24.24 -20.43
CA ALA A 496 0.60 -25.17 -21.12
C ALA A 496 -0.13 -25.89 -22.26
N GLU A 497 -1.36 -26.33 -22.03
CA GLU A 497 -2.19 -26.95 -23.06
C GLU A 497 -2.54 -25.96 -24.17
N ALA A 498 -2.95 -24.74 -23.85
CA ALA A 498 -3.25 -23.70 -24.83
C ALA A 498 -2.01 -23.33 -25.67
N THR A 499 -0.84 -23.28 -25.03
CA THR A 499 0.43 -23.05 -25.72
C THR A 499 0.77 -24.20 -26.65
N ARG A 500 0.57 -25.45 -26.21
CA ARG A 500 0.76 -26.65 -27.04
C ARG A 500 -0.19 -26.65 -28.25
N ARG A 501 -1.47 -26.34 -28.04
CA ARG A 501 -2.45 -26.20 -29.14
C ARG A 501 -2.03 -25.11 -30.11
N ALA A 502 -1.52 -23.97 -29.61
CA ALA A 502 -1.02 -22.89 -30.45
C ALA A 502 0.25 -23.26 -31.25
N THR A 503 1.16 -24.07 -30.69
CA THR A 503 2.31 -24.57 -31.43
C THR A 503 1.89 -25.60 -32.47
N GLU A 504 1.04 -26.56 -32.11
CA GLU A 504 0.50 -27.54 -33.06
C GLU A 504 -0.26 -26.85 -34.20
N ALA A 505 -1.02 -25.79 -33.91
CA ALA A 505 -1.71 -25.01 -34.91
C ALA A 505 -0.72 -24.31 -35.86
N ARG A 506 0.36 -23.72 -35.35
CA ARG A 506 1.41 -23.14 -36.19
C ARG A 506 2.07 -24.18 -37.08
N GLU A 507 2.43 -25.34 -36.54
CA GLU A 507 3.03 -26.42 -37.33
C GLU A 507 2.07 -26.97 -38.40
N ARG A 508 0.76 -27.02 -38.13
CA ARG A 508 -0.25 -27.41 -39.13
C ARG A 508 -0.39 -26.34 -40.21
N ALA A 509 -0.41 -25.06 -39.83
CA ALA A 509 -0.48 -23.94 -40.76
C ALA A 509 0.75 -23.87 -41.69
N GLU A 510 1.96 -24.08 -41.14
CA GLU A 510 3.20 -24.15 -41.92
C GLU A 510 3.19 -25.34 -42.90
N ARG A 511 2.73 -26.52 -42.45
CA ARG A 511 2.57 -27.69 -43.33
C ARG A 511 1.58 -27.43 -44.47
N LEU A 512 0.42 -26.86 -44.16
CA LEU A 512 -0.61 -26.53 -45.15
C LEU A 512 -0.08 -25.53 -46.20
N GLN A 513 0.70 -24.53 -45.77
CA GLN A 513 1.35 -23.59 -46.69
C GLN A 513 2.42 -24.27 -47.56
N GLN A 514 3.25 -25.15 -46.99
CA GLN A 514 4.24 -25.91 -47.74
C GLN A 514 3.59 -26.82 -48.78
N GLU A 515 2.55 -27.57 -48.39
CA GLU A 515 1.79 -28.44 -49.28
C GLU A 515 1.15 -27.65 -50.44
N ALA A 516 0.62 -26.45 -50.16
CA ALA A 516 0.05 -25.58 -51.19
C ALA A 516 1.10 -25.00 -52.13
N ASP A 517 2.24 -24.52 -51.61
CA ASP A 517 3.34 -24.01 -52.44
C ASP A 517 3.96 -25.14 -53.31
N ASP A 518 4.06 -26.36 -52.78
CA ASP A 518 4.53 -27.53 -53.53
C ASP A 518 3.51 -27.95 -54.61
N LEU A 519 2.22 -27.91 -54.31
CA LEU A 519 1.16 -28.15 -55.29
C LEU A 519 1.20 -27.09 -56.41
N GLU A 520 1.40 -25.80 -56.09
CA GLU A 520 1.58 -24.73 -57.07
C GLU A 520 2.77 -25.03 -57.99
N ARG A 521 3.93 -25.37 -57.42
CA ARG A 521 5.13 -25.70 -58.21
C ARG A 521 4.89 -26.89 -59.13
N THR A 522 4.25 -27.94 -58.63
CA THR A 522 4.03 -29.18 -59.40
C THR A 522 3.01 -28.94 -60.51
N SER A 523 1.86 -28.33 -60.19
CA SER A 523 0.82 -27.99 -61.17
C SER A 523 1.32 -27.05 -62.27
N THR A 524 2.09 -26.02 -61.90
CA THR A 524 2.64 -25.08 -62.89
C THR A 524 3.72 -25.72 -63.76
N ALA A 525 4.52 -26.64 -63.22
CA ALA A 525 5.50 -27.41 -64.00
C ALA A 525 4.82 -28.36 -65.01
N GLU A 526 3.80 -29.10 -64.57
CA GLU A 526 3.00 -29.98 -65.43
C GLU A 526 2.32 -29.18 -66.55
N ALA A 527 1.71 -28.04 -66.23
CA ALA A 527 1.09 -27.16 -67.23
C ALA A 527 2.12 -26.59 -68.23
N GLN A 528 3.34 -26.28 -67.78
CA GLN A 528 4.43 -25.85 -68.66
C GLN A 528 4.92 -26.95 -69.59
N GLU A 529 5.01 -28.18 -69.10
CA GLU A 529 5.34 -29.34 -69.94
C GLU A 529 4.26 -29.58 -70.98
N HIS A 530 2.98 -29.61 -70.57
CA HIS A 530 1.85 -29.77 -71.49
C HIS A 530 1.80 -28.66 -72.55
N ALA A 531 2.03 -27.41 -72.15
CA ALA A 531 2.12 -26.26 -73.04
C ALA A 531 3.25 -26.40 -74.07
N ARG A 532 4.42 -26.92 -73.67
CA ARG A 532 5.55 -27.19 -74.58
C ARG A 532 5.19 -28.29 -75.58
N THR A 533 4.56 -29.36 -75.13
CA THR A 533 4.13 -30.47 -76.00
C THR A 533 3.14 -29.99 -77.05
N ILE A 534 2.14 -29.17 -76.68
CA ILE A 534 1.16 -28.60 -77.64
C ILE A 534 1.87 -27.80 -78.74
N VAL A 535 2.85 -26.97 -78.38
CA VAL A 535 3.59 -26.15 -79.35
C VAL A 535 4.50 -27.02 -80.22
N ALA A 536 5.19 -28.00 -79.64
CA ALA A 536 6.04 -28.94 -80.38
C ALA A 536 5.24 -29.76 -81.39
N ASP A 537 4.11 -30.35 -80.98
CA ASP A 537 3.22 -31.13 -81.85
C ASP A 537 2.68 -30.28 -83.01
N ALA A 538 2.39 -29.00 -82.75
CA ALA A 538 1.97 -28.05 -83.78
C ALA A 538 3.10 -27.68 -84.74
N GLN A 539 4.32 -27.46 -84.23
CA GLN A 539 5.51 -27.23 -85.06
C GLN A 539 5.79 -28.42 -85.98
N ASP A 540 5.71 -29.65 -85.46
CA ASP A 540 5.90 -30.87 -86.25
C ASP A 540 4.80 -31.04 -87.31
N ARG A 541 3.57 -30.65 -87.00
CA ARG A 541 2.45 -30.66 -87.96
C ARG A 541 2.65 -29.63 -89.06
N VAL A 542 3.05 -28.40 -88.70
CA VAL A 542 3.36 -27.33 -89.66
C VAL A 542 4.53 -27.71 -90.55
N HIS A 543 5.58 -28.30 -90.01
CA HIS A 543 6.72 -28.73 -90.80
C HIS A 543 6.31 -29.76 -91.85
N ARG A 544 5.47 -30.74 -91.47
CA ARG A 544 4.89 -31.71 -92.42
C ARG A 544 4.01 -31.05 -93.47
N MET A 545 3.15 -30.10 -93.11
CA MET A 545 2.30 -29.39 -94.08
C MET A 545 3.11 -28.61 -95.12
N VAL A 546 4.16 -27.92 -94.68
CA VAL A 546 5.05 -27.18 -95.58
C VAL A 546 5.83 -28.14 -96.48
N SER A 547 6.38 -29.22 -95.92
CA SER A 547 7.06 -30.27 -96.70
C SER A 547 6.15 -30.88 -97.75
N ASP A 548 4.91 -31.25 -97.39
CA ASP A 548 3.92 -31.80 -98.32
C ASP A 548 3.57 -30.82 -99.44
N ALA A 549 3.51 -29.52 -99.13
CA ALA A 549 3.26 -28.47 -100.12
C ALA A 549 4.46 -28.25 -101.05
N GLU A 550 5.67 -28.29 -100.52
CA GLU A 550 6.92 -28.25 -101.30
C GLU A 550 7.01 -29.45 -102.25
N GLU A 551 6.69 -30.66 -101.78
CA GLU A 551 6.63 -31.86 -102.62
C GLU A 551 5.57 -31.75 -103.73
N ARG A 552 4.37 -31.27 -103.41
CA ARG A 552 3.30 -31.06 -104.40
C ARG A 552 3.67 -30.02 -105.44
N THR A 553 4.29 -28.91 -105.03
CA THR A 553 4.74 -27.87 -105.96
C THR A 553 5.91 -28.33 -106.83
N ALA A 554 6.82 -29.13 -106.29
CA ALA A 554 7.86 -29.81 -107.08
C ALA A 554 7.24 -30.76 -108.12
N ALA A 555 6.17 -31.48 -107.78
CA ALA A 555 5.45 -32.33 -108.73
C ALA A 555 4.75 -31.53 -109.83
N ILE A 556 4.05 -30.43 -109.49
CA ILE A 556 3.38 -29.54 -110.47
C ILE A 556 4.40 -28.93 -111.43
N THR A 557 5.55 -28.50 -110.92
CA THR A 557 6.61 -27.91 -111.74
C THR A 557 7.25 -28.94 -112.66
N ALA A 558 7.55 -30.15 -112.17
CA ALA A 558 8.05 -31.25 -112.99
C ALA A 558 7.06 -31.64 -114.11
N GLU A 559 5.77 -31.79 -113.78
CA GLU A 559 4.74 -32.10 -114.78
C GLU A 559 4.60 -30.98 -115.83
N ALA A 560 4.72 -29.72 -115.41
CA ALA A 560 4.72 -28.59 -116.33
C ALA A 560 5.96 -28.58 -117.24
N GLU A 561 7.14 -28.90 -116.70
CA GLU A 561 8.39 -29.03 -117.46
C GLU A 561 8.33 -30.14 -118.49
N ASP A 562 7.81 -31.31 -118.14
CA ASP A 562 7.60 -32.43 -119.05
C ASP A 562 6.65 -32.05 -120.20
N ARG A 563 5.53 -31.40 -119.88
CA ARG A 563 4.58 -30.89 -120.90
C ARG A 563 5.20 -29.81 -121.78
N LEU A 564 6.00 -28.90 -121.22
CA LEU A 564 6.72 -27.89 -122.00
C LEU A 564 7.75 -28.53 -122.93
N SER A 565 8.43 -29.59 -122.49
CA SER A 565 9.34 -30.37 -123.31
C SER A 565 8.60 -31.04 -124.47
N ALA A 566 7.42 -31.61 -124.22
CA ALA A 566 6.56 -32.17 -125.26
C ALA A 566 6.13 -31.09 -126.28
N ILE A 567 5.64 -29.93 -125.83
CA ILE A 567 5.25 -28.81 -126.71
C ILE A 567 6.44 -28.32 -127.53
N ARG A 568 7.64 -28.23 -126.95
CA ARG A 568 8.88 -27.87 -127.67
C ARG A 568 9.22 -28.90 -128.74
N THR A 569 9.15 -30.19 -128.40
CA THR A 569 9.40 -31.30 -129.33
C THR A 569 8.40 -31.29 -130.48
N GLU A 570 7.11 -31.08 -130.20
CA GLU A 570 6.07 -30.94 -131.23
C GLU A 570 6.31 -29.71 -132.12
N ARG A 571 6.69 -28.57 -131.52
CA ARG A 571 7.04 -27.35 -132.27
C ARG A 571 8.24 -27.56 -133.17
N GLU A 572 9.30 -28.20 -132.68
CA GLU A 572 10.50 -28.55 -133.44
C GLU A 572 10.21 -29.58 -134.53
N ALA A 573 9.34 -30.56 -134.27
CA ALA A 573 8.87 -31.51 -135.27
C ALA A 573 8.06 -30.82 -136.37
N VAL A 574 7.17 -29.87 -136.04
CA VAL A 574 6.41 -29.07 -137.01
C VAL A 574 7.33 -28.15 -137.82
N ALA A 575 8.31 -27.50 -137.17
CA ALA A 575 9.31 -26.67 -137.84
C ALA A 575 10.21 -27.51 -138.77
N GLY A 576 10.68 -28.67 -138.30
CA GLY A 576 11.48 -29.61 -139.08
C GLY A 576 10.70 -30.29 -140.20
N TYR A 577 9.40 -30.57 -140.03
CA TYR A 577 8.54 -31.08 -141.11
C TYR A 577 8.37 -30.05 -142.22
N LEU A 578 8.24 -28.76 -141.89
CA LEU A 578 8.24 -27.69 -142.88
C LEU A 578 9.59 -27.53 -143.58
N GLU A 579 10.69 -27.60 -142.84
CA GLU A 579 12.03 -27.54 -143.42
C GLU A 579 12.29 -28.72 -144.36
N ASN A 580 11.85 -29.92 -143.98
CA ASN A 580 11.88 -31.11 -144.83
C ASN A 580 10.94 -30.96 -146.05
N LEU A 581 9.76 -30.34 -145.91
CA LEU A 581 8.88 -30.03 -147.04
C LEU A 581 9.53 -29.01 -148.01
N ARG A 582 10.22 -28.00 -147.47
CA ARG A 582 11.03 -27.05 -148.26
C ARG A 582 12.18 -27.78 -148.97
N GLY A 583 12.93 -28.61 -148.25
CA GLY A 583 14.07 -29.39 -148.75
C GLY A 583 13.69 -30.45 -149.81
N VAL A 584 12.59 -31.17 -149.62
CA VAL A 584 12.08 -32.15 -150.58
C VAL A 584 11.57 -31.46 -151.85
N LEU A 585 11.00 -30.26 -151.75
CA LEU A 585 10.53 -29.51 -152.91
C LEU A 585 11.66 -28.82 -153.68
N THR A 586 12.71 -28.34 -153.01
CA THR A 586 13.96 -27.92 -153.67
C THR A 586 14.69 -29.10 -154.32
N HIS A 587 14.70 -30.28 -153.70
CA HIS A 587 15.24 -31.49 -154.33
C HIS A 587 14.38 -32.01 -155.50
N ALA A 588 13.05 -31.93 -155.43
CA ALA A 588 12.16 -32.34 -156.52
C ALA A 588 12.19 -31.38 -157.72
N THR A 589 12.60 -30.12 -157.53
CA THR A 589 12.77 -29.13 -158.60
C THR A 589 14.21 -29.02 -159.12
N GLY A 590 15.20 -29.52 -158.36
CA GLY A 590 16.60 -29.57 -158.76
C GLY A 590 16.99 -30.69 -159.75
N LEU A 591 16.08 -31.58 -160.17
CA LEU A 591 16.40 -32.71 -161.06
C LEU A 591 16.34 -32.38 -162.58
N LEU A 592 16.36 -31.09 -162.95
CA LEU A 592 16.48 -30.58 -164.32
C LEU A 592 17.57 -29.49 -164.38
N GLY A 593 18.81 -29.88 -164.07
CA GLY A 593 19.99 -29.02 -164.15
C GLY A 593 21.26 -29.76 -163.72
N THR A 594 22.01 -30.26 -164.71
CA THR A 594 23.26 -31.02 -164.56
C THR A 594 24.44 -30.21 -164.00
N ALA A 595 25.15 -30.73 -162.98
CA ALA A 595 26.58 -31.11 -163.00
C ALA A 595 27.12 -31.49 -161.59
N PRO A 596 28.09 -32.42 -161.47
CA PRO A 596 28.54 -33.03 -160.21
C PRO A 596 29.82 -32.41 -159.61
N GLY A 597 29.99 -32.52 -158.29
CA GLY A 597 31.24 -32.29 -157.54
C GLY A 597 30.94 -32.21 -156.03
N GLY A 598 31.05 -33.31 -155.28
CA GLY A 598 32.20 -33.62 -154.39
C GLY A 598 32.01 -32.93 -153.02
N ALA A 599 31.44 -33.54 -151.98
CA ALA A 599 31.90 -34.67 -151.16
C ALA A 599 33.30 -34.48 -150.54
N SER A 600 33.34 -34.07 -149.26
CA SER A 600 34.18 -34.63 -148.17
C SER A 600 33.91 -33.82 -146.88
N GLU A 601 33.24 -34.41 -145.89
CA GLU A 601 33.83 -34.98 -144.65
C GLU A 601 34.00 -33.92 -143.54
N THR A 602 33.16 -33.91 -142.49
CA THR A 602 33.14 -34.76 -141.27
C THR A 602 34.33 -34.55 -140.33
N THR A 603 34.01 -34.08 -139.13
CA THR A 603 34.54 -34.47 -137.80
C THR A 603 33.58 -33.81 -136.80
N ASP A 604 32.65 -34.51 -136.15
CA ASP A 604 32.83 -35.46 -135.04
C ASP A 604 33.69 -34.93 -133.89
N ASP A 605 33.04 -34.65 -132.76
CA ASP A 605 33.24 -35.28 -131.44
C ASP A 605 32.51 -34.45 -130.37
N GLU A 606 31.45 -34.96 -129.74
CA GLU A 606 31.43 -35.95 -128.64
C GLU A 606 31.66 -35.34 -127.26
N ASP A 607 30.73 -35.70 -126.37
CA ASP A 607 30.89 -35.92 -124.93
C ASP A 607 31.23 -34.74 -124.00
N ALA A 608 30.91 -34.76 -122.71
CA ALA A 608 30.00 -35.49 -121.85
C ALA A 608 30.22 -34.90 -120.45
N ALA A 609 29.19 -34.98 -119.61
CA ALA A 609 29.27 -35.22 -118.17
C ALA A 609 30.21 -34.39 -117.26
N GLY A 610 29.58 -33.73 -116.28
CA GLY A 610 29.90 -33.98 -114.86
C GLY A 610 30.58 -32.86 -114.08
N ARG A 611 29.84 -32.14 -113.23
CA ARG A 611 29.57 -32.50 -111.83
C ARG A 611 28.58 -31.53 -111.20
#